data_AF-A0A9E5Y0X4-F1
#
_entry.id   AF-A0A9E5Y0X4-F1
#
_cell.length_a   1.000
_cell.length_b   1.000
_cell.length_c   1.000
_cell.angle_alpha   90.00
_cell.angle_beta   90.00
_cell.angle_gamma   90.00
#
_symmetry.space_group_name_H-M   'P 1'
#
loop_
_entity.id
_entity.type
_entity.pdbx_description
1 polymer ?
#
loop_
_entity_poly.entity_id
_entity_poly.type
_entity_poly.pdbx_seq_one_letter_code
_entity_poly.pdbx_strand_id
1 'polypeptide(L)'
;MGTLSKIKDLYLGGMKSMKLGKTLWKIIGIKLVVIFVVFKLFFFPDVMDKVFETDSQKAEHVFHVLTANAGGNVTKGEINHQNTYLRR
;
A
#
# COMPACT_ATOMS: atom_id res chain seq x y z
N MET A 1 42.78 23.71 -0.69
CA MET A 1 41.31 23.53 -0.67
C MET A 1 40.84 23.06 -2.04
N GLY A 2 40.07 21.96 -2.12
CA GLY A 2 39.17 21.72 -3.25
C GLY A 2 39.47 20.57 -4.22
N THR A 3 40.03 19.44 -3.80
CA THR A 3 40.04 18.21 -4.63
C THR A 3 38.63 17.73 -4.96
N LEU A 4 37.71 17.85 -3.99
CA LEU A 4 36.27 17.58 -4.18
C LEU A 4 35.63 18.45 -5.28
N SER A 5 36.08 19.71 -5.43
CA SER A 5 35.58 20.59 -6.49
C SER A 5 36.02 20.15 -7.90
N LYS A 6 37.19 19.53 -8.04
CA LYS A 6 37.63 19.02 -9.34
C LYS A 6 36.86 17.75 -9.73
N ILE A 7 36.54 16.90 -8.76
CA ILE A 7 35.78 15.65 -8.99
C ILE A 7 34.34 15.97 -9.39
N LYS A 8 33.67 16.91 -8.71
CA LYS A 8 32.32 17.35 -9.10
C LYS A 8 32.34 17.97 -10.51
N ASP A 9 33.35 18.75 -10.86
CA ASP A 9 33.44 19.41 -12.17
C ASP A 9 33.80 18.41 -13.28
N LEU A 10 34.55 17.36 -12.98
CA LEU A 10 34.79 16.25 -13.90
C LEU A 10 33.52 15.42 -14.13
N TYR A 11 32.70 15.19 -13.09
CA TYR A 11 31.44 14.45 -13.19
C TYR A 11 30.34 15.27 -13.90
N LEU A 12 30.12 16.50 -13.46
CA LEU A 12 29.18 17.44 -14.08
C LEU A 12 29.64 17.87 -15.48
N GLY A 13 30.94 18.06 -15.68
CA GLY A 13 31.54 18.45 -16.97
C GLY A 13 31.62 17.30 -17.96
N GLY A 14 32.09 16.12 -17.54
CA GLY A 14 32.19 14.93 -18.38
C GLY A 14 30.83 14.37 -18.81
N MET A 15 29.84 14.40 -17.90
CA MET A 15 28.48 13.95 -18.21
C MET A 15 27.71 14.94 -19.09
N LYS A 16 28.00 16.26 -18.98
CA LYS A 16 27.33 17.31 -19.75
C LYS A 16 28.00 17.60 -21.09
N SER A 17 29.31 17.39 -21.25
CA SER A 17 30.02 17.69 -22.51
C SER A 17 29.86 16.59 -23.56
N MET A 18 29.62 15.34 -23.15
CA MET A 18 29.47 14.22 -24.07
C MET A 18 28.02 14.03 -24.53
N LYS A 19 27.83 13.82 -25.84
CA LYS A 19 26.52 13.41 -26.42
C LYS A 19 25.98 12.15 -25.73
N LEU A 20 26.86 11.22 -25.35
CA LEU A 20 26.51 9.97 -24.67
C LEU A 20 25.89 10.19 -23.29
N GLY A 21 26.41 11.14 -22.47
CA GLY A 21 25.87 11.41 -21.14
C GLY A 21 24.46 12.00 -21.18
N LYS A 22 24.22 12.94 -22.11
CA LYS A 22 22.87 13.49 -22.36
C LYS A 22 21.89 12.42 -22.84
N THR A 23 22.33 11.54 -23.73
CA THR A 23 21.50 10.44 -24.23
C THR A 23 21.18 9.44 -23.11
N LEU A 24 22.17 9.07 -22.29
CA LEU A 24 21.97 8.13 -21.18
C LEU A 24 21.02 8.70 -20.12
N TRP A 25 21.17 9.98 -19.77
CA TRP A 25 20.25 10.64 -18.84
C TRP A 25 18.82 10.70 -19.38
N LYS A 26 18.64 10.98 -20.68
CA LYS A 26 17.33 10.89 -21.34
C LYS A 26 16.75 9.48 -21.31
N ILE A 27 17.57 8.45 -21.57
CA ILE A 27 17.14 7.05 -21.50
C ILE A 27 16.67 6.69 -20.09
N ILE A 28 17.42 7.09 -19.06
CA ILE A 28 17.04 6.88 -17.66
C ILE A 28 15.73 7.63 -17.35
N GLY A 29 15.61 8.89 -17.74
CA GLY A 29 14.40 9.68 -17.56
C GLY A 29 13.18 9.06 -18.26
N ILE A 30 13.32 8.67 -19.53
CA ILE A 30 12.28 7.98 -20.29
C ILE A 30 11.90 6.67 -19.61
N LYS A 31 12.88 5.86 -19.20
CA LYS A 31 12.62 4.59 -18.54
C LYS A 31 11.87 4.79 -17.23
N LEU A 32 12.24 5.78 -16.42
CA LEU A 32 11.53 6.16 -15.19
C LEU A 32 10.10 6.61 -15.47
N VAL A 33 9.85 7.40 -16.52
CA VAL A 33 8.50 7.81 -16.92
C VAL A 33 7.69 6.61 -17.41
N VAL A 34 8.27 5.74 -18.23
CA VAL A 34 7.60 4.55 -18.78
C VAL A 34 7.22 3.59 -17.65
N ILE A 35 8.14 3.26 -16.74
CA ILE A 35 7.81 2.40 -15.59
C ILE A 35 6.80 3.08 -14.66
N PHE A 36 6.85 4.40 -14.48
CA PHE A 36 5.88 5.11 -13.66
C PHE A 36 4.49 5.10 -14.28
N VAL A 37 4.38 5.29 -15.60
CA VAL A 37 3.11 5.24 -16.32
C VAL A 37 2.58 3.82 -16.35
N VAL A 38 3.39 2.81 -16.63
CA VAL A 38 2.98 1.39 -16.62
C VAL A 38 2.61 0.98 -15.20
N PHE A 39 3.45 1.23 -14.19
CA PHE A 39 3.10 0.97 -12.80
C PHE A 39 1.83 1.73 -12.41
N LYS A 40 1.66 2.98 -12.83
CA LYS A 40 0.43 3.71 -12.55
C LYS A 40 -0.78 3.08 -13.25
N LEU A 41 -0.68 2.73 -14.52
CA LEU A 41 -1.80 2.18 -15.29
C LEU A 41 -2.11 0.72 -14.96
N PHE A 42 -1.15 -0.05 -14.45
CA PHE A 42 -1.29 -1.47 -14.08
C PHE A 42 -1.47 -1.70 -12.57
N PHE A 43 -0.89 -0.87 -11.71
CA PHE A 43 -1.09 -0.91 -10.24
C PHE A 43 -2.15 0.08 -9.74
N PHE A 44 -2.73 0.99 -10.54
CA PHE A 44 -3.90 1.79 -10.13
C PHE A 44 -5.27 1.43 -10.75
N PRO A 45 -5.44 0.48 -11.69
CA PRO A 45 -6.77 0.12 -12.17
C PRO A 45 -7.50 -0.84 -11.21
N ASP A 46 -6.78 -1.50 -10.30
CA ASP A 46 -7.37 -2.52 -9.40
C ASP A 46 -6.93 -2.39 -7.93
N VAL A 47 -5.85 -1.67 -7.59
CA VAL A 47 -5.38 -1.63 -6.18
C VAL A 47 -6.27 -0.73 -5.29
N MET A 48 -7.13 0.10 -5.89
CA MET A 48 -8.17 0.84 -5.19
C MET A 48 -9.55 0.15 -5.22
N ASP A 49 -9.83 -0.73 -6.19
CA ASP A 49 -11.11 -1.44 -6.28
C ASP A 49 -11.07 -2.87 -5.69
N LYS A 50 -9.90 -3.51 -5.61
CA LYS A 50 -9.76 -4.92 -5.20
C LYS A 50 -9.29 -5.14 -3.78
N VAL A 51 -9.59 -4.21 -2.88
CA VAL A 51 -9.59 -4.55 -1.45
C VAL A 51 -10.96 -4.30 -0.85
N PHE A 52 -11.70 -3.25 -1.24
CA PHE A 52 -13.07 -3.01 -0.80
C PHE A 52 -13.81 -2.10 -1.80
N GLU A 53 -14.79 -2.62 -2.55
CA GLU A 53 -15.56 -1.84 -3.53
C GLU A 53 -16.30 -0.64 -2.90
N THR A 54 -16.42 -0.57 -1.57
CA THR A 54 -16.67 0.65 -0.78
C THR A 54 -16.30 0.35 0.68
N ASP A 55 -15.54 1.21 1.38
CA ASP A 55 -15.31 1.09 2.83
C ASP A 55 -16.61 0.94 3.64
N SER A 56 -17.70 1.52 3.13
CA SER A 56 -19.05 1.43 3.69
C SER A 56 -19.60 0.00 3.75
N GLN A 57 -19.34 -0.85 2.75
CA GLN A 57 -19.98 -2.18 2.65
C GLN A 57 -19.37 -3.21 3.60
N LYS A 58 -18.06 -3.12 3.85
CA LYS A 58 -17.40 -4.01 4.83
C LYS A 58 -17.63 -3.56 6.26
N ALA A 59 -17.81 -2.28 6.52
CA ALA A 59 -18.26 -1.80 7.83
C ALA A 59 -19.61 -2.44 8.21
N GLU A 60 -20.54 -2.51 7.25
CA GLU A 60 -21.86 -3.13 7.48
C GLU A 60 -21.78 -4.66 7.67
N HIS A 61 -20.92 -5.34 6.92
CA HIS A 61 -20.69 -6.79 7.11
C HIS A 61 -20.07 -7.11 8.48
N VAL A 62 -19.03 -6.37 8.90
CA VAL A 62 -18.40 -6.55 10.21
C VAL A 62 -19.38 -6.20 11.34
N PHE A 63 -20.17 -5.14 11.17
CA PHE A 63 -21.22 -4.78 12.13
C PHE A 63 -22.28 -5.87 12.28
N HIS A 64 -22.73 -6.47 11.18
CA HIS A 64 -23.69 -7.58 11.21
C HIS A 64 -23.10 -8.82 11.90
N VAL A 65 -21.85 -9.20 11.59
CA VAL A 65 -21.17 -10.34 12.23
C VAL A 65 -20.99 -10.11 13.73
N LEU A 66 -20.57 -8.92 14.14
CA LEU A 66 -20.39 -8.60 15.56
C LEU A 66 -21.72 -8.55 16.30
N THR A 67 -22.77 -7.95 15.73
CA THR A 67 -24.11 -7.91 16.32
C THR A 67 -24.72 -9.31 16.46
N ALA A 68 -24.64 -10.13 15.41
CA ALA A 68 -25.15 -11.49 15.41
C ALA A 68 -24.40 -12.41 16.40
N ASN A 69 -23.07 -12.26 16.48
CA ASN A 69 -22.25 -13.06 17.39
C ASN A 69 -22.31 -12.55 18.84
N ALA A 70 -22.44 -11.24 19.06
CA ALA A 70 -22.67 -10.67 20.39
C ALA A 70 -23.99 -11.18 20.99
N GLY A 71 -25.05 -11.29 20.19
CA GLY A 71 -26.33 -11.87 20.64
C GLY A 71 -26.27 -13.36 21.00
N GLY A 72 -25.40 -14.14 20.33
CA GLY A 72 -25.27 -15.59 20.51
C GLY A 72 -24.41 -16.04 21.70
N ASN A 73 -23.45 -15.20 22.13
CA ASN A 73 -22.54 -15.53 23.24
C ASN A 73 -23.02 -14.99 24.59
N VAL A 74 -23.74 -13.86 24.61
CA VAL A 74 -24.34 -13.29 25.83
C VAL A 74 -25.45 -14.21 26.36
N THR A 75 -26.33 -14.69 25.49
CA THR A 75 -27.40 -15.64 25.86
C THR A 75 -26.86 -16.99 26.32
N LYS A 76 -25.80 -17.51 25.67
CA LYS A 76 -25.12 -18.75 26.09
C LYS A 76 -24.37 -18.62 27.42
N GLY A 77 -23.83 -17.45 27.74
CA GLY A 77 -23.18 -17.19 29.03
C GLY A 77 -24.16 -17.25 30.21
N GLU A 78 -25.34 -16.64 30.07
CA GLU A 78 -26.36 -16.62 31.13
C GLU A 78 -27.03 -17.98 31.36
N ILE A 79 -27.41 -18.70 30.29
CA ILE A 79 -28.04 -20.02 30.44
C ILE A 79 -27.09 -21.09 31.01
N ASN A 80 -25.79 -21.02 30.74
CA ASN A 80 -24.84 -21.96 31.36
C ASN A 80 -24.59 -21.67 32.84
N HIS A 81 -24.61 -20.39 33.26
CA HIS A 81 -24.47 -20.03 34.67
C HIS A 81 -25.70 -20.46 35.49
N GLN A 82 -26.92 -20.30 34.95
CA GLN A 82 -28.17 -20.74 35.60
C GLN A 82 -28.25 -22.28 35.74
N ASN A 83 -27.89 -23.02 34.68
CA ASN A 83 -27.94 -24.49 34.70
C ASN A 83 -26.90 -25.13 35.64
N THR A 84 -25.93 -24.37 36.15
CA THR A 84 -24.93 -24.87 37.09
C THR A 84 -25.46 -24.92 38.53
N TYR A 85 -26.44 -24.08 38.90
CA TYR A 85 -27.08 -24.08 40.23
C TYR A 85 -28.24 -25.08 40.36
N LEU A 86 -28.83 -25.49 39.23
CA LEU A 86 -29.92 -26.46 39.19
C LEU A 86 -29.44 -27.93 39.16
N ARG A 87 -28.12 -28.15 39.24
CA ARG A 87 -27.49 -29.48 39.06
C ARG A 87 -26.83 -30.03 40.35
N ARG A 88 -27.14 -29.46 41.52
CA ARG A 88 -26.65 -29.95 42.82
C ARG A 88 -27.81 -30.35 43.72
#